data_AF-N8QD96-F1
#
_entry.id   AF-N8QD96-F1
#
_cell.length_a   1.000
_cell.length_b   1.000
_cell.length_c   1.000
_cell.angle_alpha   90.00
_cell.angle_beta   90.00
_cell.angle_gamma   90.00
#
_symmetry.space_group_name_H-M   'P 1'
#
loop_
_entity.id
_entity.type
_entity.pdbx_description
1 polymer ?
#
loop_
_entity_poly.entity_id
_entity_poly.type
_entity_poly.pdbx_seq_one_letter_code
_entity_poly.pdbx_strand_id
1 'polypeptide(L)'
;MHAQKINSYECVIEEISNSYDVRNLETYYIGRTFNVDRSTGIMSGALKNDYVNKPFIIDPGSKDNGFKVINYLKIGEGLGSGSNVYSLILEEYQSKPIKSFTYMDNAMVFRGNCKNK
;
A
#
# COMPACT_ATOMS: atom_id res chain seq x y z
N MET A 1 -21.54 -0.89 -23.75
CA MET A 1 -21.42 -1.53 -22.42
C MET A 1 -19.95 -1.74 -22.13
N HIS A 2 -19.31 -0.98 -21.23
CA HIS A 2 -17.95 -1.30 -20.78
C HIS A 2 -17.77 -1.05 -19.28
N ALA A 3 -17.62 -2.18 -18.58
CA ALA A 3 -16.82 -2.47 -17.40
C ALA A 3 -16.90 -1.54 -16.16
N GLN A 4 -17.52 -2.12 -15.13
CA GLN A 4 -17.53 -1.81 -13.70
C GLN A 4 -16.37 -0.94 -13.18
N LYS A 5 -16.72 0.24 -12.66
CA LYS A 5 -15.82 1.21 -11.99
C LYS A 5 -15.39 0.66 -10.62
N ILE A 6 -14.31 -0.10 -10.56
CA ILE A 6 -13.63 -0.44 -9.30
C ILE A 6 -12.86 0.82 -8.88
N ASN A 7 -13.41 1.59 -7.93
CA ASN A 7 -12.78 2.87 -7.54
C ASN A 7 -11.78 2.71 -6.39
N SER A 8 -11.83 1.62 -5.61
CA SER A 8 -10.95 1.45 -4.45
C SER A 8 -10.76 -0.01 -4.06
N TYR A 9 -9.69 -0.28 -3.31
CA TYR A 9 -9.42 -1.55 -2.63
C TYR A 9 -9.67 -1.42 -1.13
N GLU A 10 -10.16 -2.49 -0.51
CA GLU A 10 -10.08 -2.71 0.94
C GLU A 10 -9.11 -3.86 1.19
N CYS A 11 -8.10 -3.62 2.02
CA CYS A 11 -6.98 -4.52 2.27
C CYS A 11 -6.88 -4.88 3.75
N VAL A 12 -6.48 -6.12 4.05
CA VAL A 12 -6.24 -6.65 5.41
C VAL A 12 -4.77 -7.02 5.53
N ILE A 13 -4.11 -6.55 6.58
CA ILE A 13 -2.71 -6.88 6.87
C ILE A 13 -2.63 -8.25 7.56
N GLU A 14 -1.81 -9.14 7.04
CA GLU A 14 -1.66 -10.53 7.53
C GLU A 14 -0.23 -10.86 7.97
N GLU A 15 0.76 -10.11 7.48
CA GLU A 15 2.17 -10.33 7.80
C GLU A 15 2.91 -9.00 7.87
N ILE A 16 3.90 -8.93 8.76
CA ILE A 16 4.83 -7.82 8.88
C ILE A 16 6.24 -8.37 9.00
N SER A 17 7.16 -7.81 8.24
CA SER A 17 8.59 -8.07 8.29
C SER A 17 9.29 -6.74 8.47
N ASN A 18 10.24 -6.66 9.40
CA ASN A 18 11.02 -5.44 9.57
C ASN A 18 12.41 -5.76 10.12
N SER A 19 13.36 -4.86 9.89
CA SER A 19 14.75 -4.98 10.38
C SER A 19 14.98 -4.33 11.74
N TYR A 20 13.94 -3.77 12.37
CA TYR A 20 14.05 -3.03 13.63
C TYR A 20 13.62 -3.92 14.80
N ASP A 21 14.22 -3.77 15.98
CA ASP A 21 13.70 -4.44 17.18
C ASP A 21 12.53 -3.63 17.77
N VAL A 22 11.46 -3.46 16.99
CA VAL A 22 10.23 -2.79 17.46
C VAL A 22 9.26 -3.86 17.95
N ARG A 23 9.19 -3.99 19.27
CA ARG A 23 8.29 -4.94 19.92
C ARG A 23 6.83 -4.57 19.66
N ASN A 24 5.99 -5.60 19.52
CA ASN A 24 4.52 -5.52 19.46
C ASN A 24 3.92 -4.86 18.21
N LEU A 25 4.68 -4.65 17.11
CA LEU A 25 4.12 -4.14 15.85
C LEU A 25 2.94 -5.00 15.35
N GLU A 26 3.05 -6.32 15.47
CA GLU A 26 2.00 -7.23 15.04
C GLU A 26 0.66 -6.94 15.70
N THR A 27 0.66 -6.64 17.01
CA THR A 27 -0.56 -6.30 17.77
C THR A 27 -1.25 -5.04 17.25
N TYR A 28 -0.51 -4.11 16.67
CA TYR A 28 -1.06 -2.86 16.14
C TYR A 28 -1.62 -3.01 14.73
N TYR A 29 -1.04 -3.88 13.91
CA TYR A 29 -1.26 -3.90 12.46
C TYR A 29 -1.95 -5.17 11.94
N ILE A 30 -1.64 -6.36 12.47
CA ILE A 30 -2.21 -7.61 11.96
C ILE A 30 -3.73 -7.62 12.16
N GLY A 31 -4.45 -8.03 11.11
CA GLY A 31 -5.91 -8.04 11.04
C GLY A 31 -6.55 -6.66 10.87
N ARG A 32 -5.77 -5.57 10.89
CA ARG A 32 -6.28 -4.22 10.59
C ARG A 32 -6.45 -4.03 9.10
N THR A 33 -7.35 -3.09 8.77
CA THR A 33 -7.66 -2.75 7.40
C THR A 33 -7.14 -1.38 7.00
N PHE A 34 -6.85 -1.24 5.72
CA PHE A 34 -6.64 0.03 5.04
C PHE A 34 -7.31 -0.01 3.67
N ASN A 35 -7.61 1.16 3.13
CA ASN A 35 -8.18 1.33 1.81
C ASN A 35 -7.14 1.93 0.87
N VAL A 36 -7.23 1.60 -0.41
CA VAL A 36 -6.42 2.20 -1.47
C VAL A 36 -7.37 2.81 -2.50
N ASP A 37 -7.30 4.12 -2.70
CA ASP A 37 -7.98 4.77 -3.83
C ASP A 37 -7.22 4.45 -5.11
N ARG A 38 -7.85 3.71 -6.02
CA ARG A 38 -7.20 3.24 -7.25
C ARG A 38 -6.89 4.39 -8.21
N SER A 39 -7.63 5.49 -8.14
CA SER A 39 -7.48 6.64 -9.03
C SER A 39 -6.34 7.57 -8.63
N THR A 40 -5.98 7.58 -7.35
CA THR A 40 -4.95 8.48 -6.78
C THR A 40 -3.75 7.74 -6.19
N GLY A 41 -3.89 6.46 -5.86
CA GLY A 41 -2.91 5.67 -5.11
C GLY A 41 -2.87 6.01 -3.62
N ILE A 42 -3.76 6.86 -3.11
CA ILE A 42 -3.79 7.26 -1.70
C ILE A 42 -4.26 6.09 -0.84
N MET A 43 -3.51 5.85 0.24
CA MET A 43 -3.81 4.83 1.25
C MET A 43 -4.39 5.48 2.51
N SER A 44 -5.45 4.89 3.06
CA SER A 44 -6.10 5.39 4.28
C SER A 44 -6.50 4.28 5.22
N GLY A 45 -6.35 4.48 6.53
CA GLY A 45 -6.64 3.48 7.56
C GLY A 45 -5.39 3.13 8.35
N ALA A 46 -5.17 1.82 8.57
CA ALA A 46 -4.01 1.32 9.32
C ALA A 46 -2.66 1.65 8.66
N LEU A 47 -2.61 1.63 7.32
CA LEU A 47 -1.45 2.07 6.54
C LEU A 47 -1.81 3.34 5.77
N LYS A 48 -0.82 4.24 5.66
CA LYS A 48 -0.93 5.52 4.97
C LYS A 48 0.35 5.79 4.18
N ASN A 49 0.21 6.49 3.06
CA ASN A 49 1.31 6.84 2.19
C ASN A 49 1.29 8.32 1.76
N ASP A 50 0.41 9.16 2.31
CA ASP A 50 0.16 10.55 1.89
C ASP A 50 0.44 11.57 3.02
N TYR A 51 1.55 11.38 3.73
CA TYR A 51 1.88 12.17 4.93
C TYR A 51 2.10 13.67 4.66
N VAL A 52 2.90 14.01 3.66
CA VAL A 52 3.24 15.41 3.33
C VAL A 52 3.01 15.71 1.86
N ASN A 53 3.39 14.80 0.97
CA ASN A 53 3.12 14.87 -0.46
C ASN A 53 2.21 13.72 -0.91
N LYS A 54 1.65 13.87 -2.10
CA LYS A 54 0.78 12.86 -2.70
C LYS A 54 1.61 11.74 -3.34
N PRO A 55 1.14 10.49 -3.26
CA PRO A 55 1.76 9.37 -3.97
C PRO A 55 1.60 9.49 -5.49
N PHE A 56 2.38 8.69 -6.21
CA PHE A 56 2.36 8.57 -7.66
C PHE A 56 2.03 7.14 -8.07
N ILE A 57 1.02 6.98 -8.93
CA ILE A 57 0.77 5.71 -9.61
C ILE A 57 1.79 5.59 -10.74
N ILE A 58 2.68 4.60 -10.66
CA ILE A 58 3.66 4.31 -11.71
C ILE A 58 3.23 3.17 -12.62
N ASP A 59 2.26 2.37 -12.18
CA ASP A 59 1.62 1.34 -12.99
C ASP A 59 0.14 1.26 -12.59
N PRO A 60 -0.80 1.49 -13.52
CA PRO A 60 -2.23 1.43 -13.24
C PRO A 60 -2.73 0.00 -13.03
N GLY A 61 -1.90 -1.03 -13.18
CA GLY A 61 -2.30 -2.43 -13.05
C GLY A 61 -3.08 -2.94 -14.26
N SER A 62 -3.01 -4.25 -14.49
CA SER A 62 -3.71 -4.93 -15.56
C SER A 62 -3.82 -6.43 -15.29
N LYS A 63 -4.36 -7.18 -16.25
CA LYS A 63 -4.31 -8.65 -16.24
C LYS A 63 -2.89 -9.22 -16.35
N ASP A 64 -1.92 -8.40 -16.80
CA ASP A 64 -0.55 -8.82 -17.09
C ASP A 64 0.48 -8.25 -16.09
N ASN A 65 0.10 -7.27 -15.26
CA ASN A 65 1.01 -6.61 -14.33
C ASN A 65 0.26 -6.02 -13.12
N GLY A 66 0.97 -5.82 -12.00
CA GLY A 66 0.38 -5.31 -10.77
C GLY A 66 0.16 -3.80 -10.78
N PHE A 67 -0.81 -3.32 -10.00
CA PHE A 67 -0.99 -1.91 -9.70
C PHE A 67 0.11 -1.46 -8.74
N LYS A 68 0.83 -0.40 -9.09
CA LYS A 68 2.03 0.04 -8.37
C LYS A 68 1.96 1.51 -8.06
N VAL A 69 2.19 1.82 -6.79
CA VAL A 69 2.21 3.18 -6.26
C VAL A 69 3.51 3.38 -5.52
N ILE A 70 4.12 4.54 -5.72
CA ILE A 70 5.29 4.98 -4.95
C ILE A 70 5.00 6.30 -4.27
N ASN A 71 5.62 6.52 -3.12
CA ASN A 71 5.78 7.86 -2.59
C ASN A 71 7.16 7.97 -1.94
N TYR A 72 7.64 9.19 -1.75
CA TYR A 72 8.88 9.45 -1.06
C TYR A 72 8.86 10.86 -0.47
N LEU A 73 9.62 11.07 0.60
CA LEU A 73 9.91 12.38 1.15
C LEU A 73 11.41 12.59 1.05
N LYS A 74 11.85 13.72 0.50
CA LYS A 74 13.27 14.11 0.53
C LYS A 74 13.64 14.60 1.92
N ILE A 75 14.95 14.76 2.14
CA ILE A 75 15.50 15.41 3.33
C ILE A 75 14.82 16.77 3.51
N GLY A 76 14.22 17.01 4.69
CA GLY A 76 13.52 18.25 5.02
C GLY A 76 12.07 18.34 4.55
N GLU A 77 11.54 17.33 3.83
CA GLU A 77 10.13 17.27 3.42
C GLU A 77 9.26 16.46 4.41
N GLY A 78 9.84 15.89 5.47
CA GLY A 78 9.14 15.11 6.51
C GLY A 78 9.23 15.73 7.90
N LEU A 79 8.66 15.05 8.91
CA LEU A 79 8.73 15.45 10.33
C LEU A 79 10.11 15.23 10.98
N GLY A 80 11.14 14.86 10.21
CA GLY A 80 12.48 14.54 10.72
C GLY A 80 13.59 14.92 9.75
N SER A 81 14.83 14.66 10.14
CA SER A 81 16.04 15.00 9.37
C SER A 81 16.32 14.10 8.17
N GLY A 82 15.58 12.99 8.05
CA GLY A 82 15.79 11.98 7.01
C GLY A 82 14.88 12.13 5.79
N SER A 83 15.01 11.17 4.89
CA SER A 83 14.08 10.90 3.78
C SER A 83 13.22 9.69 4.11
N ASN A 84 12.11 9.52 3.40
CA ASN A 84 11.31 8.31 3.46
C ASN A 84 11.03 7.76 2.06
N VAL A 85 10.86 6.45 1.96
CA VAL A 85 10.41 5.78 0.73
C VAL A 85 9.25 4.85 1.03
N TYR A 86 8.25 4.87 0.16
CA TYR A 86 7.05 4.06 0.26
C TYR A 86 6.77 3.40 -1.08
N SER A 87 6.38 2.12 -1.06
CA SER A 87 5.94 1.44 -2.27
C SER A 87 4.80 0.47 -1.98
N LEU A 88 3.77 0.50 -2.82
CA LEU A 88 2.66 -0.45 -2.80
C LEU A 88 2.64 -1.21 -4.11
N ILE A 89 2.49 -2.52 -4.03
CA ILE A 89 2.24 -3.40 -5.16
C ILE A 89 0.99 -4.21 -4.84
N LEU A 90 -0.05 -4.09 -5.67
CA LEU A 90 -1.19 -5.02 -5.70
C LEU A 90 -1.07 -5.93 -6.92
N GLU A 91 -1.14 -7.24 -6.69
CA GLU A 91 -1.00 -8.26 -7.74
C GLU A 91 -2.29 -8.42 -8.56
N GLU A 92 -2.71 -7.37 -9.28
CA GLU A 92 -3.94 -7.37 -10.09
C GLU A 92 -3.98 -8.50 -11.14
N TYR A 93 -2.81 -8.95 -11.60
CA TYR A 93 -2.63 -10.05 -12.54
C TYR A 93 -3.10 -11.42 -12.01
N GLN A 94 -3.24 -11.58 -10.70
CA GLN A 94 -3.79 -12.82 -10.14
C GLN A 94 -5.21 -13.01 -10.65
N SER A 95 -5.61 -14.21 -11.10
CA SER A 95 -6.99 -14.44 -11.57
C SER A 95 -8.04 -14.44 -10.45
N LYS A 96 -7.60 -14.45 -9.19
CA LYS A 96 -8.47 -14.55 -8.01
C LYS A 96 -9.21 -13.23 -7.71
N PRO A 97 -10.42 -13.27 -7.11
CA PRO A 97 -11.13 -12.04 -6.68
C PRO A 97 -10.41 -11.27 -5.57
N ILE A 98 -9.66 -11.98 -4.73
CA ILE A 98 -8.82 -11.44 -3.68
C ILE A 98 -7.39 -11.39 -4.22
N LYS A 99 -6.78 -10.20 -4.20
CA LYS A 99 -5.43 -9.93 -4.71
C LYS A 99 -4.47 -9.77 -3.57
N SER A 100 -3.30 -10.38 -3.67
CA SER A 100 -2.22 -10.13 -2.71
C SER A 100 -1.68 -8.70 -2.86
N PHE A 101 -1.21 -8.13 -1.74
CA PHE A 101 -0.43 -6.89 -1.77
C PHE A 101 0.88 -7.03 -1.01
N THR A 102 1.85 -6.22 -1.40
CA THR A 102 3.05 -5.90 -0.62
C THR A 102 3.15 -4.39 -0.50
N TYR A 103 3.28 -3.89 0.72
CA TYR A 103 3.54 -2.49 1.01
C TYR A 103 4.86 -2.35 1.77
N MET A 104 5.72 -1.45 1.33
CA MET A 104 6.97 -1.12 2.00
C MET A 104 6.89 0.31 2.52
N ASP A 105 7.21 0.48 3.80
CA ASP A 105 7.46 1.76 4.46
C ASP A 105 8.90 1.74 4.98
N ASN A 106 9.80 2.39 4.25
CA ASN A 106 11.24 2.32 4.48
C ASN A 106 11.73 0.86 4.55
N ALA A 107 12.10 0.37 5.73
CA ALA A 107 12.55 -1.00 5.96
C ALA A 107 11.47 -1.93 6.56
N MET A 108 10.24 -1.43 6.75
CA MET A 108 9.09 -2.24 7.15
C MET A 108 8.34 -2.72 5.91
N VAL A 109 8.02 -4.01 5.89
CA VAL A 109 7.27 -4.66 4.81
C VAL A 109 6.00 -5.25 5.39
N PHE A 110 4.86 -4.90 4.80
CA PHE A 110 3.53 -5.39 5.14
C PHE A 110 3.02 -6.23 3.98
N ARG A 111 2.42 -7.38 4.27
CA ARG A 111 1.77 -8.24 3.28
C ARG A 111 0.37 -8.63 3.72
N GLY A 112 -0.44 -9.01 2.76
CA GLY A 112 -1.79 -9.51 2.99
C GLY A 112 -2.62 -9.48 1.72
N ASN A 113 -3.91 -9.25 1.88
CA ASN A 113 -4.90 -9.44 0.84
C ASN A 113 -5.84 -8.24 0.69
N CYS A 114 -6.20 -7.93 -0.55
CA CYS A 114 -7.11 -6.87 -0.92
C CYS A 114 -8.28 -7.41 -1.74
N LYS A 115 -9.45 -6.80 -1.57
CA LYS A 115 -10.63 -7.02 -2.42
C LYS A 115 -11.12 -5.68 -2.97
N ASN A 116 -11.82 -5.74 -4.09
CA ASN A 116 -12.49 -4.58 -4.65
C ASN A 116 -13.57 -4.09 -3.69
N LYS A 117 -13.68 -2.76 -3.57
CA LYS A 117 -14.70 -2.07 -2.79
C LYS A 117 -15.71 -1.37 -3.70
#